data_AF-A0A9W4A7E5-F1
#
_entry.id   AF-A0A9W4A7E5-F1
#
_cell.length_a   1.000
_cell.length_b   1.000
_cell.length_c   1.000
_cell.angle_alpha   90.00
_cell.angle_beta   90.00
_cell.angle_gamma   90.00
#
_symmetry.space_group_name_H-M   'P 1'
#
loop_
_entity.id
_entity.type
_entity.pdbx_description
1 polymer ?
#
loop_
_entity_poly.entity_id
_entity_poly.type
_entity_poly.pdbx_seq_one_letter_code
_entity_poly.pdbx_strand_id
1 'polypeptide(L)'
;MKIAKETTLFEGKELGNYMLKNLKNVVGEPTTVLFNRDLFDGKFGYFKGKAYSAINDIATWLDMMRKGKVVYIHEPLSYFRQHSGQNQKQMHFILMTIEEWIELIIDAYNSGFLSSESEYKESLSYCLENAGFIVKDAVRNGELDQIYNEKIKKGLNKLVAHMFEKESCYCQYCNQQFEKFSPWPAHYDFPKYKFEMWNKDTGICPVCNSMDRERLYRAYIETETDLLNRNYTMLHIAPEAKLRDWFNEYKNITYVCGDLEPKDPLMKEIDVTRITYDSNTFDVILCSHVLEHVPDDDKAMRELYRVLKPNGWGIIQVPIVMNVDFIIENELIVTPQLRKLAFGQEDHVRIYNQSGFIQRLMNAGFKVELYNIAEKQGMKGARKFGLSETDMLYIVRK
;
A
#
# COMPACT_ATOMS: atom_id res chain seq x y z
N MET A 1 -27.37 14.84 7.38
CA MET A 1 -26.17 15.69 7.24
C MET A 1 -25.64 15.49 5.82
N LYS A 2 -25.42 16.56 5.05
CA LYS A 2 -24.80 16.45 3.72
C LYS A 2 -23.28 16.48 3.88
N ILE A 3 -22.57 15.60 3.19
CA ILE A 3 -21.10 15.54 3.23
C ILE A 3 -20.46 16.41 2.13
N ALA A 4 -21.24 16.82 1.12
CA ALA A 4 -20.85 17.77 0.08
C ALA A 4 -22.02 18.72 -0.25
N LYS A 5 -21.69 19.89 -0.80
CA LYS A 5 -22.69 20.92 -1.20
C LYS A 5 -23.23 20.73 -2.61
N GLU A 6 -22.51 19.98 -3.44
CA GLU A 6 -22.79 19.68 -4.84
C GLU A 6 -22.47 18.22 -5.14
N THR A 7 -22.79 17.74 -6.33
CA THR A 7 -22.39 16.39 -6.76
C THR A 7 -20.86 16.31 -6.81
N THR A 8 -20.28 15.38 -6.05
CA THR A 8 -18.82 15.31 -5.83
C THR A 8 -18.32 13.90 -6.08
N LEU A 9 -17.17 13.79 -6.74
CA LEU A 9 -16.42 12.55 -6.91
C LEU A 9 -15.42 12.41 -5.75
N PHE A 10 -15.58 11.37 -4.94
CA PHE A 10 -14.67 11.01 -3.85
C PHE A 10 -13.80 9.82 -4.26
N GLU A 11 -12.55 9.80 -3.80
CA GLU A 11 -11.81 8.54 -3.73
C GLU A 11 -12.53 7.62 -2.72
N GLY A 12 -12.76 6.36 -3.06
CA GLY A 12 -13.54 5.47 -2.17
C GLY A 12 -12.89 5.29 -0.80
N LYS A 13 -11.55 5.31 -0.74
CA LYS A 13 -10.78 5.30 0.52
C LYS A 13 -11.13 6.50 1.41
N GLU A 14 -11.26 7.70 0.84
CA GLU A 14 -11.57 8.91 1.57
C GLU A 14 -12.98 8.84 2.19
N LEU A 15 -13.98 8.45 1.39
CA LEU A 15 -15.35 8.32 1.87
C LEU A 15 -15.51 7.16 2.87
N GLY A 16 -14.82 6.05 2.67
CA GLY A 16 -14.81 4.93 3.61
C GLY A 16 -14.16 5.31 4.94
N ASN A 17 -13.04 6.05 4.93
CA ASN A 17 -12.44 6.60 6.16
C ASN A 17 -13.42 7.52 6.89
N TYR A 18 -14.15 8.36 6.16
CA TYR A 18 -15.19 9.20 6.73
C TYR A 18 -16.29 8.37 7.41
N MET A 19 -16.79 7.31 6.74
CA MET A 19 -17.80 6.41 7.31
C MET A 19 -17.35 5.74 8.60
N LEU A 20 -16.12 5.23 8.62
CA LEU A 20 -15.53 4.56 9.78
C LEU A 20 -15.34 5.53 10.96
N LYS A 21 -14.81 6.73 10.72
CA LYS A 21 -14.63 7.75 11.77
C LYS A 21 -15.95 8.26 12.34
N ASN A 22 -17.01 8.26 11.55
CA ASN A 22 -18.30 8.80 11.98
C ASN A 22 -19.32 7.72 12.39
N LEU A 23 -18.96 6.44 12.27
CA LEU A 23 -19.83 5.28 12.49
C LEU A 23 -21.18 5.42 11.75
N LYS A 24 -21.12 5.86 10.49
CA LYS A 24 -22.30 6.25 9.70
C LYS A 24 -22.26 5.66 8.30
N ASN A 25 -23.43 5.21 7.83
CA ASN A 25 -23.66 5.01 6.42
C ASN A 25 -24.01 6.35 5.74
N VAL A 26 -23.10 6.87 4.92
CA VAL A 26 -23.35 8.08 4.10
C VAL A 26 -23.51 7.79 2.61
N VAL A 27 -23.39 6.53 2.20
CA VAL A 27 -23.61 6.08 0.82
C VAL A 27 -25.10 5.86 0.58
N GLY A 28 -25.79 5.26 1.55
CA GLY A 28 -27.23 5.05 1.53
C GLY A 28 -27.63 3.57 1.54
N GLU A 29 -28.94 3.35 1.43
CA GLU A 29 -29.50 2.00 1.43
C GLU A 29 -29.28 1.27 0.09
N PRO A 30 -29.16 -0.07 0.10
CA PRO A 30 -28.94 -0.89 -1.10
C PRO A 30 -29.97 -0.70 -2.21
N THR A 31 -31.18 -0.32 -1.85
CA THR A 31 -32.29 -0.07 -2.78
C THR A 31 -32.13 1.22 -3.59
N THR A 32 -31.25 2.13 -3.16
CA THR A 32 -31.04 3.45 -3.79
C THR A 32 -29.67 3.56 -4.48
N VAL A 33 -28.66 2.85 -3.99
CA VAL A 33 -27.28 2.97 -4.48
C VAL A 33 -27.11 2.27 -5.83
N LEU A 34 -26.59 3.00 -6.81
CA LEU A 34 -26.12 2.43 -8.07
C LEU A 34 -24.63 2.10 -7.95
N PHE A 35 -24.22 0.93 -8.41
CA PHE A 35 -22.82 0.51 -8.35
C PHE A 35 -22.39 -0.27 -9.59
N ASN A 36 -21.09 -0.20 -9.90
CA ASN A 36 -20.51 -1.01 -10.97
C ASN A 36 -20.43 -2.48 -10.53
N ARG A 37 -21.08 -3.37 -11.29
CA ARG A 37 -21.09 -4.81 -11.03
C ARG A 37 -19.69 -5.43 -11.05
N ASP A 38 -18.75 -4.87 -11.82
CA ASP A 38 -17.37 -5.37 -11.90
C ASP A 38 -16.60 -5.13 -10.58
N LEU A 39 -17.05 -4.19 -9.75
CA LEU A 39 -16.47 -3.92 -8.43
C LEU A 39 -17.13 -4.75 -7.31
N PHE A 40 -18.20 -5.49 -7.62
CA PHE A 40 -18.98 -6.25 -6.64
C PHE A 40 -18.66 -7.74 -6.72
N ASP A 41 -18.12 -8.31 -5.64
CA ASP A 41 -17.69 -9.73 -5.57
C ASP A 41 -18.86 -10.73 -5.45
N GLY A 42 -20.09 -10.28 -5.72
CA GLY A 42 -21.29 -11.12 -5.76
C GLY A 42 -21.90 -11.45 -4.39
N LYS A 43 -21.35 -10.93 -3.28
CA LYS A 43 -21.84 -11.21 -1.93
C LYS A 43 -22.17 -9.93 -1.17
N PHE A 44 -23.46 -9.69 -0.97
CA PHE A 44 -23.94 -8.56 -0.18
C PHE A 44 -23.78 -8.84 1.32
N GLY A 45 -23.35 -7.85 2.09
CA GLY A 45 -23.06 -7.98 3.52
C GLY A 45 -21.64 -8.43 3.83
N TYR A 46 -20.71 -8.34 2.87
CA TYR A 46 -19.35 -8.85 3.05
C TYR A 46 -18.30 -7.76 2.91
N PHE A 47 -17.27 -7.83 3.76
CA PHE A 47 -16.04 -7.06 3.62
C PHE A 47 -14.85 -8.02 3.64
N LYS A 48 -14.01 -8.00 2.59
CA LYS A 48 -12.85 -8.90 2.45
C LYS A 48 -13.18 -10.38 2.71
N GLY A 49 -14.37 -10.83 2.31
CA GLY A 49 -14.84 -12.21 2.46
C GLY A 49 -15.43 -12.57 3.84
N LYS A 50 -15.45 -11.64 4.81
CA LYS A 50 -16.13 -11.79 6.10
C LYS A 50 -17.55 -11.22 6.05
N ALA A 51 -18.51 -11.92 6.61
CA ALA A 51 -19.92 -11.52 6.64
C ALA A 51 -20.24 -10.60 7.83
N TYR A 52 -21.10 -9.61 7.60
CA TYR A 52 -21.67 -8.68 8.56
C TYR A 52 -23.18 -8.64 8.36
N SER A 53 -23.94 -8.69 9.44
CA SER A 53 -25.39 -8.84 9.45
C SER A 53 -26.10 -7.53 9.78
N ALA A 54 -25.67 -6.85 10.84
CA ALA A 54 -26.26 -5.60 11.33
C ALA A 54 -25.90 -4.40 10.44
N ILE A 55 -24.66 -4.39 9.94
CA ILE A 55 -24.09 -3.31 9.10
C ILE A 55 -23.74 -3.82 7.70
N ASN A 56 -24.58 -4.69 7.17
CA ASN A 56 -24.36 -5.38 5.89
C ASN A 56 -24.17 -4.43 4.69
N ASP A 57 -24.88 -3.31 4.67
CA ASP A 57 -24.77 -2.24 3.70
C ASP A 57 -23.39 -1.57 3.77
N ILE A 58 -22.98 -1.12 4.95
CA ILE A 58 -21.68 -0.50 5.21
C ILE A 58 -20.54 -1.43 4.83
N ALA A 59 -20.60 -2.71 5.22
CA ALA A 59 -19.59 -3.71 4.87
C ALA A 59 -19.43 -3.85 3.34
N THR A 60 -20.56 -3.93 2.63
CA THR A 60 -20.59 -3.99 1.16
C THR A 60 -19.97 -2.74 0.55
N TRP A 61 -20.39 -1.56 1.00
CA TRP A 61 -19.90 -0.29 0.47
C TRP A 61 -18.40 -0.12 0.71
N LEU A 62 -17.89 -0.45 1.90
CA LEU A 62 -16.45 -0.38 2.17
C LEU A 62 -15.64 -1.31 1.27
N ASP A 63 -16.11 -2.52 0.98
CA ASP A 63 -15.36 -3.45 0.12
C ASP A 63 -15.28 -2.94 -1.32
N MET A 64 -16.38 -2.36 -1.81
CA MET A 64 -16.42 -1.76 -3.15
C MET A 64 -15.59 -0.48 -3.23
N MET A 65 -15.69 0.39 -2.22
CA MET A 65 -14.94 1.65 -2.15
C MET A 65 -13.42 1.45 -2.05
N ARG A 66 -12.96 0.30 -1.56
CA ARG A 66 -11.53 -0.07 -1.63
C ARG A 66 -11.03 -0.19 -3.07
N LYS A 67 -11.92 -0.47 -4.03
CA LYS A 67 -11.60 -0.80 -5.42
C LYS A 67 -11.88 0.35 -6.41
N GLY A 68 -12.51 1.44 -5.96
CA GLY A 68 -12.96 2.47 -6.88
C GLY A 68 -13.42 3.77 -6.22
N LYS A 69 -13.89 4.68 -7.06
CA LYS A 69 -14.38 6.01 -6.66
C LYS A 69 -15.88 5.99 -6.39
N VAL A 70 -16.36 6.98 -5.65
CA VAL A 70 -17.78 7.16 -5.36
C VAL A 70 -18.26 8.51 -5.85
N VAL A 71 -19.38 8.52 -6.57
CA VAL A 71 -20.10 9.75 -6.91
C VAL A 71 -21.16 9.99 -5.85
N TYR A 72 -21.00 11.04 -5.05
CA TYR A 72 -21.99 11.48 -4.08
C TYR A 72 -22.92 12.52 -4.72
N ILE A 73 -24.20 12.18 -4.85
CA ILE A 73 -25.25 13.09 -5.31
C ILE A 73 -25.83 13.80 -4.10
N HIS A 74 -25.75 15.13 -4.05
CA HIS A 74 -26.13 15.90 -2.86
C HIS A 74 -27.66 16.09 -2.72
N GLU A 75 -28.42 15.92 -3.80
CA GLU A 75 -29.87 15.91 -3.76
C GLU A 75 -30.40 14.58 -3.19
N PRO A 76 -31.35 14.61 -2.25
CA PRO A 76 -31.99 13.39 -1.76
C PRO A 76 -32.83 12.76 -2.87
N LEU A 77 -32.41 11.59 -3.34
CA LEU A 77 -33.13 10.82 -4.37
C LEU A 77 -34.20 9.90 -3.77
N SER A 78 -34.09 9.57 -2.49
CA SER A 78 -35.04 8.75 -1.75
C SER A 78 -35.05 9.15 -0.26
N TYR A 79 -36.09 8.73 0.47
CA TYR A 79 -36.23 8.92 1.91
C TYR A 79 -36.34 7.56 2.61
N PHE A 80 -35.60 7.42 3.72
CA PHE A 80 -35.66 6.23 4.57
C PHE A 80 -37.05 6.10 5.21
N ARG A 81 -37.69 4.94 5.03
CA ARG A 81 -39.02 4.67 5.60
C ARG A 81 -38.86 4.18 7.04
N GLN A 82 -39.41 4.93 8.00
CA GLN A 82 -39.50 4.50 9.40
C GLN A 82 -40.86 3.86 9.68
N HIS A 83 -40.88 2.71 10.35
CA HIS A 83 -42.12 2.05 10.80
C HIS A 83 -41.91 1.32 12.13
N SER A 84 -43.01 1.06 12.86
CA SER A 84 -42.97 0.49 14.22
C SER A 84 -42.33 -0.89 14.32
N GLY A 85 -42.40 -1.70 13.25
CA GLY A 85 -41.78 -3.04 13.17
C GLY A 85 -40.28 -3.05 12.85
N GLN A 86 -39.55 -1.94 12.92
CA GLN A 86 -38.10 -1.94 12.65
C GLN A 86 -37.31 -2.57 13.80
N ASN A 87 -36.63 -3.68 13.50
CA ASN A 87 -35.82 -4.42 14.49
C ASN A 87 -34.56 -3.66 14.96
N GLN A 88 -34.14 -2.60 14.26
CA GLN A 88 -32.94 -1.81 14.58
C GLN A 88 -33.00 -1.15 15.96
N LYS A 89 -34.20 -1.00 16.54
CA LYS A 89 -34.42 -0.46 17.89
C LYS A 89 -34.34 -1.51 18.99
N GLN A 90 -34.25 -2.80 18.63
CA GLN A 90 -34.16 -3.89 19.62
C GLN A 90 -32.75 -3.95 20.20
N MET A 91 -32.66 -4.13 21.52
CA MET A 91 -31.38 -4.17 22.25
C MET A 91 -30.38 -5.14 21.64
N HIS A 92 -30.81 -6.36 21.28
CA HIS A 92 -29.94 -7.35 20.64
C HIS A 92 -29.30 -6.85 19.33
N PHE A 93 -30.07 -6.14 18.49
CA PHE A 93 -29.58 -5.61 17.22
C PHE A 93 -28.58 -4.46 17.44
N ILE A 94 -28.85 -3.59 18.42
CA ILE A 94 -27.95 -2.51 18.82
C ILE A 94 -26.60 -3.09 19.26
N LEU A 95 -26.61 -4.12 20.10
CA LEU A 95 -25.40 -4.77 20.61
C LEU A 95 -24.60 -5.46 19.50
N MET A 96 -25.29 -6.14 18.57
CA MET A 96 -24.67 -6.72 17.38
C MET A 96 -24.05 -5.63 16.48
N THR A 97 -24.69 -4.48 16.35
CA THR A 97 -24.17 -3.34 15.58
C THR A 97 -22.86 -2.82 16.17
N ILE A 98 -22.74 -2.72 17.50
CA ILE A 98 -21.48 -2.32 18.17
C ILE A 98 -20.38 -3.34 17.86
N GLU A 99 -20.66 -4.64 18.07
CA GLU A 99 -19.70 -5.71 17.81
C GLU A 99 -19.18 -5.66 16.37
N GLU A 100 -20.10 -5.56 15.41
CA GLU A 100 -19.74 -5.52 13.99
C GLU A 100 -18.97 -4.25 13.61
N TRP A 101 -19.27 -3.08 14.19
CA TRP A 101 -18.47 -1.87 13.95
C TRP A 101 -17.04 -2.02 14.46
N ILE A 102 -16.84 -2.59 15.65
CA ILE A 102 -15.51 -2.86 16.20
C ILE A 102 -14.73 -3.76 15.25
N GLU A 103 -15.34 -4.88 14.84
CA GLU A 103 -14.73 -5.81 13.90
C GLU A 103 -14.43 -5.15 12.55
N LEU A 104 -15.38 -4.39 11.99
CA LEU A 104 -15.24 -3.76 10.69
C LEU A 104 -14.14 -2.69 10.67
N ILE A 105 -14.00 -1.90 11.74
CA ILE A 105 -12.91 -0.92 11.84
C ILE A 105 -11.55 -1.61 11.86
N ILE A 106 -11.41 -2.69 12.62
CA ILE A 106 -10.18 -3.49 12.70
C ILE A 106 -9.86 -4.08 11.32
N ASP A 107 -10.84 -4.70 10.67
CA ASP A 107 -10.67 -5.34 9.37
C ASP A 107 -10.38 -4.31 8.27
N ALA A 108 -11.06 -3.16 8.30
CA ALA A 108 -10.84 -2.06 7.37
C ALA A 108 -9.46 -1.43 7.52
N TYR A 109 -9.01 -1.22 8.77
CA TYR A 109 -7.66 -0.73 9.06
C TYR A 109 -6.57 -1.68 8.55
N ASN A 110 -6.78 -2.99 8.72
CA ASN A 110 -5.91 -4.04 8.20
C ASN A 110 -5.98 -4.19 6.66
N SER A 111 -6.92 -3.49 6.02
CA SER A 111 -7.12 -3.51 4.56
C SER A 111 -6.80 -2.15 3.91
N GLY A 112 -6.16 -1.24 4.65
CA GLY A 112 -5.63 0.02 4.14
C GLY A 112 -6.46 1.25 4.47
N PHE A 113 -7.69 1.12 4.96
CA PHE A 113 -8.45 2.28 5.49
C PHE A 113 -7.78 2.82 6.76
N LEU A 114 -8.11 4.07 7.11
CA LEU A 114 -7.60 4.83 8.25
C LEU A 114 -6.06 4.95 8.16
N SER A 115 -5.60 6.05 7.59
CA SER A 115 -4.23 6.20 7.09
C SER A 115 -3.16 6.26 8.19
N SER A 116 -3.57 6.37 9.45
CA SER A 116 -2.65 6.35 10.59
C SER A 116 -3.23 5.61 11.79
N GLU A 117 -2.35 5.17 12.68
CA GLU A 117 -2.71 4.59 13.98
C GLU A 117 -3.60 5.56 14.79
N SER A 118 -3.39 6.87 14.66
CA SER A 118 -4.21 7.89 15.31
C SER A 118 -5.66 7.85 14.80
N GLU A 119 -5.87 7.80 13.48
CA GLU A 119 -7.23 7.72 12.90
C GLU A 119 -7.93 6.40 13.25
N TYR A 120 -7.16 5.31 13.30
CA TYR A 120 -7.64 4.00 13.73
C TYR A 120 -8.11 4.03 15.19
N LYS A 121 -7.27 4.52 16.10
CA LYS A 121 -7.59 4.63 17.53
C LYS A 121 -8.72 5.61 17.79
N GLU A 122 -8.78 6.72 17.05
CA GLU A 122 -9.89 7.67 17.10
C GLU A 122 -11.22 7.00 16.71
N SER A 123 -11.23 6.23 15.61
CA SER A 123 -12.42 5.48 15.17
C SER A 123 -12.91 4.45 16.20
N LEU A 124 -11.98 3.72 16.82
CA LEU A 124 -12.30 2.81 17.94
C LEU A 124 -12.83 3.56 19.16
N SER A 125 -12.33 4.77 19.43
CA SER A 125 -12.79 5.58 20.57
C SER A 125 -14.26 5.98 20.44
N TYR A 126 -14.75 6.24 19.23
CA TYR A 126 -16.18 6.48 18.99
C TYR A 126 -17.03 5.22 19.22
N CYS A 127 -16.50 4.03 18.92
CA CYS A 127 -17.19 2.78 19.29
C CYS A 127 -17.28 2.64 20.82
N LEU A 128 -16.22 3.00 21.55
CA LEU A 128 -16.22 3.00 23.02
C LEU A 128 -17.27 3.97 23.58
N GLU A 129 -17.32 5.19 23.05
CA GLU A 129 -18.27 6.22 23.47
C GLU A 129 -19.72 5.75 23.27
N ASN A 130 -20.05 5.23 22.09
CA ASN A 130 -21.38 4.71 21.79
C ASN A 130 -21.75 3.53 22.69
N ALA A 131 -20.82 2.59 22.93
CA ALA A 131 -21.05 1.48 23.84
C ALA A 131 -21.29 1.97 25.27
N GLY A 132 -20.52 2.96 25.74
CA GLY A 132 -20.71 3.59 27.05
C GLY A 132 -22.07 4.26 27.20
N PHE A 133 -22.56 4.95 26.16
CA PHE A 133 -23.89 5.54 26.15
C PHE A 133 -24.99 4.48 26.30
N ILE A 134 -24.89 3.38 25.55
CA ILE A 134 -25.87 2.29 25.55
C ILE A 134 -25.91 1.59 26.91
N VAL A 135 -24.74 1.29 27.49
CA VAL A 135 -24.65 0.71 28.84
C VAL A 135 -25.25 1.65 29.88
N LYS A 136 -24.95 2.95 29.80
CA LYS A 136 -25.50 3.95 30.72
C LYS A 136 -27.03 4.05 30.62
N ASP A 137 -27.58 3.98 29.41
CA ASP A 137 -29.03 4.02 29.19
C ASP A 137 -29.72 2.77 29.75
N ALA A 138 -29.18 1.58 29.49
CA ALA A 138 -29.71 0.34 30.05
C ALA A 138 -29.65 0.31 31.59
N VAL A 139 -28.59 0.85 32.21
CA VAL A 139 -28.54 1.00 33.67
C VAL A 139 -29.68 1.91 34.17
N ARG A 140 -29.95 3.03 33.48
CA ARG A 140 -31.03 3.95 33.87
C ARG A 140 -32.41 3.32 33.74
N ASN A 141 -32.59 2.46 32.74
CA ASN A 141 -33.87 1.80 32.47
C ASN A 141 -34.04 0.47 33.23
N GLY A 142 -33.02 -0.01 33.95
CA GLY A 142 -33.05 -1.30 34.64
C GLY A 142 -32.93 -2.51 33.72
N GLU A 143 -32.34 -2.35 32.54
CA GLU A 143 -32.24 -3.35 31.46
C GLU A 143 -30.82 -3.95 31.33
N LEU A 144 -30.01 -3.84 32.38
CA LEU A 144 -28.61 -4.26 32.34
C LEU A 144 -28.45 -5.77 32.10
N ASP A 145 -29.42 -6.56 32.56
CA ASP A 145 -29.53 -8.00 32.33
C ASP A 145 -29.68 -8.34 30.83
N GLN A 146 -30.29 -7.45 30.04
CA GLN A 146 -30.42 -7.62 28.58
C GLN A 146 -29.10 -7.36 27.83
N ILE A 147 -28.15 -6.67 28.46
CA ILE A 147 -26.81 -6.40 27.93
C ILE A 147 -25.80 -7.46 28.37
N TYR A 148 -26.08 -8.21 29.44
CA TYR A 148 -25.13 -9.17 30.00
C TYR A 148 -24.92 -10.37 29.08
N ASN A 149 -23.98 -10.23 28.15
CA ASN A 149 -23.63 -11.24 27.17
C ASN A 149 -22.11 -11.32 27.04
N GLU A 150 -21.57 -12.54 27.13
CA GLU A 150 -20.14 -12.83 26.93
C GLU A 150 -19.61 -12.24 25.60
N LYS A 151 -20.46 -12.11 24.57
CA LYS A 151 -20.09 -11.48 23.30
C LYS A 151 -19.70 -10.00 23.42
N ILE A 152 -20.48 -9.19 24.14
CA ILE A 152 -20.19 -7.75 24.29
C ILE A 152 -18.94 -7.55 25.13
N LYS A 153 -18.79 -8.33 26.21
CA LYS A 153 -17.57 -8.33 27.01
C LYS A 153 -16.35 -8.65 26.16
N LYS A 154 -16.43 -9.66 25.29
CA LYS A 154 -15.36 -9.99 24.33
C LYS A 154 -15.07 -8.86 23.36
N GLY A 155 -16.12 -8.25 22.77
CA GLY A 155 -15.98 -7.12 21.85
C GLY A 155 -15.32 -5.89 22.50
N LEU A 156 -15.77 -5.51 23.70
CA LEU A 156 -15.19 -4.41 24.47
C LEU A 156 -13.75 -4.71 24.91
N ASN A 157 -13.45 -5.94 25.35
CA ASN A 157 -12.08 -6.33 25.66
C ASN A 157 -11.18 -6.24 24.43
N LYS A 158 -11.67 -6.66 23.25
CA LYS A 158 -10.94 -6.56 21.99
C LYS A 158 -10.69 -5.10 21.60
N LEU A 159 -11.72 -4.26 21.71
CA LEU A 159 -11.64 -2.82 21.49
C LEU A 159 -10.57 -2.18 22.38
N VAL A 160 -10.67 -2.38 23.69
CA VAL A 160 -9.70 -1.85 24.67
C VAL A 160 -8.30 -2.37 24.36
N ALA A 161 -8.14 -3.66 24.06
CA ALA A 161 -6.84 -4.22 23.69
C ALA A 161 -6.22 -3.50 22.49
N HIS A 162 -6.98 -3.27 21.41
CA HIS A 162 -6.47 -2.55 20.24
C HIS A 162 -6.23 -1.06 20.46
N MET A 163 -7.00 -0.39 21.33
CA MET A 163 -6.78 1.02 21.65
C MET A 163 -5.45 1.23 22.39
N PHE A 164 -5.05 0.29 23.25
CA PHE A 164 -3.82 0.36 24.02
C PHE A 164 -2.66 -0.42 23.42
N GLU A 165 -2.90 -1.23 22.39
CA GLU A 165 -1.84 -1.84 21.57
C GLU A 165 -1.01 -0.72 20.95
N LYS A 166 0.33 -0.84 21.04
CA LYS A 166 1.26 0.03 20.32
C LYS A 166 1.76 -0.72 19.11
N GLU A 167 1.60 -0.13 17.93
CA GLU A 167 2.34 -0.61 16.78
C GLU A 167 3.84 -0.39 17.02
N SER A 168 4.65 -1.38 16.62
CA SER A 168 6.10 -1.27 16.64
C SER A 168 6.64 -1.50 15.24
N CYS A 169 7.49 -0.58 14.81
CA CYS A 169 8.28 -0.68 13.61
C CYS A 169 9.55 -1.49 13.90
N TYR A 170 10.07 -2.16 12.88
CA TYR A 170 11.30 -2.92 12.92
C TYR A 170 12.12 -2.68 11.66
N CYS A 171 13.39 -2.32 11.82
CA CYS A 171 14.31 -2.19 10.70
C CYS A 171 15.16 -3.45 10.56
N GLN A 172 15.07 -4.13 9.41
CA GLN A 172 15.86 -5.34 9.13
C GLN A 172 17.38 -5.08 9.05
N TYR A 173 17.80 -3.85 8.73
CA TYR A 173 19.22 -3.53 8.55
C TYR A 173 19.97 -3.26 9.86
N CYS A 174 19.32 -2.65 10.86
CA CYS A 174 19.96 -2.38 12.16
C CYS A 174 19.38 -3.21 13.31
N ASN A 175 18.38 -4.05 13.02
CA ASN A 175 17.68 -4.90 13.98
C ASN A 175 17.05 -4.13 15.17
N GLN A 176 16.77 -2.84 14.99
CA GLN A 176 16.14 -2.01 16.03
C GLN A 176 14.61 -1.99 15.90
N GLN A 177 13.95 -1.88 17.04
CA GLN A 177 12.51 -1.63 17.14
C GLN A 177 12.25 -0.22 17.67
N PHE A 178 11.23 0.45 17.14
CA PHE A 178 10.86 1.82 17.52
C PHE A 178 9.39 2.09 17.17
N GLU A 179 8.82 3.20 17.64
CA GLU A 179 7.40 3.52 17.44
C GLU A 179 7.08 3.84 15.97
N LYS A 180 7.93 4.63 15.29
CA LYS A 180 7.72 4.99 13.87
C LYS A 180 9.02 5.24 13.12
N PHE A 181 8.98 5.01 11.81
CA PHE A 181 10.01 5.51 10.89
C PHE A 181 9.92 7.05 10.74
N SER A 182 11.01 7.65 10.27
CA SER A 182 11.12 9.08 10.01
C SER A 182 10.59 9.43 8.61
N PRO A 183 10.08 10.66 8.42
CA PRO A 183 9.62 11.12 7.13
C PRO A 183 10.76 11.35 6.13
N TRP A 184 10.44 11.35 4.83
CA TRP A 184 11.34 11.82 3.79
C TRP A 184 11.61 13.33 3.91
N PRO A 185 12.80 13.80 3.47
CA PRO A 185 13.06 15.22 3.30
C PRO A 185 12.08 15.88 2.33
N ALA A 186 11.62 17.09 2.66
CA ALA A 186 10.65 17.84 1.86
C ALA A 186 11.11 18.14 0.41
N HIS A 187 12.41 18.12 0.11
CA HIS A 187 12.91 18.36 -1.25
C HIS A 187 12.61 17.22 -2.23
N TYR A 188 12.19 16.05 -1.74
CA TYR A 188 11.69 14.97 -2.58
C TYR A 188 10.21 15.13 -2.93
N ASP A 189 9.49 16.11 -2.34
CA ASP A 189 8.07 16.31 -2.61
C ASP A 189 7.81 16.70 -4.08
N PHE A 190 6.96 15.93 -4.75
CA PHE A 190 6.53 16.21 -6.11
C PHE A 190 5.01 16.04 -6.25
N PRO A 191 4.21 17.01 -5.73
CA PRO A 191 2.76 16.85 -5.53
C PRO A 191 1.94 16.73 -6.82
N LYS A 192 2.56 16.97 -7.98
CA LYS A 192 1.93 16.78 -9.29
C LYS A 192 1.53 15.32 -9.53
N TYR A 193 2.31 14.38 -8.99
CA TYR A 193 2.12 12.95 -9.22
C TYR A 193 1.90 12.19 -7.91
N LYS A 194 1.08 11.14 -7.99
CA LYS A 194 0.87 10.17 -6.92
C LYS A 194 1.71 8.94 -7.23
N PHE A 195 2.78 8.73 -6.46
CA PHE A 195 3.67 7.59 -6.67
C PHE A 195 3.19 6.35 -5.94
N GLU A 196 3.44 5.20 -6.55
CA GLU A 196 3.12 3.88 -5.99
C GLU A 196 3.86 3.64 -4.67
N MET A 197 5.14 4.00 -4.60
CA MET A 197 5.95 3.88 -3.40
C MET A 197 6.23 5.28 -2.83
N TRP A 198 5.29 5.78 -2.02
CA TRP A 198 5.30 7.14 -1.48
C TRP A 198 5.13 7.15 0.05
N ASN A 199 6.08 6.56 0.76
CA ASN A 199 6.06 6.48 2.23
C ASN A 199 6.59 7.77 2.88
N LYS A 200 5.98 8.91 2.55
CA LYS A 200 6.43 10.24 2.96
C LYS A 200 6.67 10.36 4.47
N ASP A 201 5.82 9.74 5.28
CA ASP A 201 5.88 9.85 6.74
C ASP A 201 6.69 8.73 7.41
N THR A 202 7.03 7.67 6.68
CA THR A 202 7.62 6.43 7.23
C THR A 202 8.83 5.93 6.43
N GLY A 203 9.41 6.78 5.60
CA GLY A 203 10.40 6.37 4.61
C GLY A 203 11.79 6.04 5.16
N ILE A 204 12.21 6.62 6.29
CA ILE A 204 13.62 6.55 6.75
C ILE A 204 13.75 5.89 8.11
N CYS A 205 14.68 4.94 8.26
CA CYS A 205 15.02 4.41 9.59
C CYS A 205 15.71 5.47 10.45
N PRO A 206 15.21 5.81 11.65
CA PRO A 206 15.78 6.84 12.52
C PRO A 206 17.15 6.47 13.11
N VAL A 207 17.58 5.22 12.97
CA VAL A 207 18.85 4.72 13.53
C VAL A 207 19.92 4.57 12.44
N CYS A 208 19.61 3.86 11.36
CA CYS A 208 20.59 3.51 10.33
C CYS A 208 20.37 4.18 8.98
N ASN A 209 19.33 5.01 8.85
CA ASN A 209 18.96 5.72 7.63
C ASN A 209 18.65 4.83 6.41
N SER A 210 18.31 3.55 6.61
CA SER A 210 17.77 2.74 5.50
C SER A 210 16.49 3.37 4.97
N MET A 211 16.28 3.25 3.67
CA MET A 211 15.08 3.71 2.98
C MET A 211 14.02 2.59 2.94
N ASP A 212 12.77 2.97 2.76
CA ASP A 212 11.62 2.09 2.55
C ASP A 212 11.84 1.11 1.40
N ARG A 213 12.36 1.57 0.27
CA ARG A 213 12.69 0.71 -0.88
C ARG A 213 13.67 -0.41 -0.51
N GLU A 214 14.72 -0.07 0.23
CA GLU A 214 15.72 -1.06 0.67
C GLU A 214 15.08 -2.09 1.61
N ARG A 215 14.14 -1.67 2.47
CA ARG A 215 13.40 -2.58 3.36
C ARG A 215 12.44 -3.48 2.58
N LEU A 216 11.74 -2.95 1.57
CA LEU A 216 10.87 -3.74 0.70
C LEU A 216 11.65 -4.81 -0.06
N TYR A 217 12.82 -4.48 -0.61
CA TYR A 217 13.65 -5.44 -1.36
C TYR A 217 14.13 -6.56 -0.44
N ARG A 218 14.60 -6.19 0.75
CA ARG A 218 15.05 -7.17 1.74
C ARG A 218 13.92 -8.07 2.20
N ALA A 219 12.73 -7.52 2.47
CA ALA A 219 11.55 -8.31 2.81
C ALA A 219 11.20 -9.33 1.72
N TYR A 220 11.16 -8.92 0.46
CA TYR A 220 10.94 -9.84 -0.66
C TYR A 220 12.02 -10.92 -0.76
N ILE A 221 13.30 -10.54 -0.72
CA ILE A 221 14.41 -11.48 -0.86
C ILE A 221 14.42 -12.52 0.26
N GLU A 222 14.21 -12.10 1.51
CA GLU A 222 14.19 -12.99 2.69
C GLU A 222 12.99 -13.94 2.70
N THR A 223 11.85 -13.54 2.12
CA THR A 223 10.58 -14.30 2.25
C THR A 223 10.14 -15.05 1.01
N GLU A 224 10.51 -14.58 -0.18
CA GLU A 224 10.02 -15.11 -1.46
C GLU A 224 11.11 -15.74 -2.33
N THR A 225 12.38 -15.72 -1.89
CA THR A 225 13.50 -16.22 -2.69
C THR A 225 14.45 -17.11 -1.87
N ASP A 226 15.26 -17.89 -2.57
CA ASP A 226 16.35 -18.69 -2.01
C ASP A 226 17.73 -18.04 -2.21
N LEU A 227 17.79 -16.75 -2.58
CA LEU A 227 19.03 -16.02 -2.89
C LEU A 227 20.08 -16.12 -1.78
N LEU A 228 19.64 -16.05 -0.53
CA LEU A 228 20.52 -16.06 0.64
C LEU A 228 21.00 -17.48 1.00
N ASN A 229 20.38 -18.52 0.43
CA ASN A 229 20.58 -19.92 0.82
C ASN A 229 21.25 -20.78 -0.27
N ARG A 230 21.41 -20.25 -1.49
CA ARG A 230 22.06 -20.94 -2.61
C ARG A 230 23.14 -20.09 -3.26
N ASN A 231 23.97 -20.72 -4.08
CA ASN A 231 25.02 -20.03 -4.80
C ASN A 231 24.44 -19.30 -6.00
N TYR A 232 24.62 -17.99 -6.06
CA TYR A 232 24.11 -17.12 -7.12
C TYR A 232 25.17 -16.15 -7.61
N THR A 233 25.15 -15.84 -8.90
CA THR A 233 25.89 -14.71 -9.48
C THR A 233 24.93 -13.57 -9.69
N MET A 234 25.21 -12.42 -9.08
CA MET A 234 24.27 -11.30 -9.00
C MET A 234 24.88 -10.03 -9.61
N LEU A 235 24.10 -9.32 -10.40
CA LEU A 235 24.42 -7.98 -10.89
C LEU A 235 23.54 -6.94 -10.21
N HIS A 236 24.14 -5.90 -9.64
CA HIS A 236 23.43 -4.77 -9.05
C HIS A 236 23.87 -3.45 -9.70
N ILE A 237 22.97 -2.83 -10.46
CA ILE A 237 23.21 -1.54 -11.12
C ILE A 237 22.84 -0.40 -10.18
N ALA A 238 23.72 0.60 -10.07
CA ALA A 238 23.60 1.79 -9.21
C ALA A 238 23.20 1.44 -7.76
N PRO A 239 24.01 0.62 -7.06
CA PRO A 239 23.58 -0.04 -5.84
C PRO A 239 23.28 0.91 -4.68
N GLU A 240 22.16 0.72 -3.98
CA GLU A 240 21.96 1.38 -2.70
C GLU A 240 22.94 0.86 -1.65
N ALA A 241 23.45 1.76 -0.82
CA ALA A 241 24.53 1.45 0.12
C ALA A 241 24.17 0.33 1.10
N LYS A 242 22.97 0.31 1.70
CA LYS A 242 22.64 -0.71 2.71
C LYS A 242 22.40 -2.07 2.08
N LEU A 243 21.80 -2.11 0.90
CA LEU A 243 21.65 -3.36 0.15
C LEU A 243 23.01 -3.91 -0.26
N ARG A 244 23.91 -3.06 -0.76
CA ARG A 244 25.29 -3.47 -1.10
C ARG A 244 26.02 -4.05 0.11
N ASP A 245 26.00 -3.34 1.23
CA ASP A 245 26.64 -3.78 2.47
C ASP A 245 26.07 -5.13 2.92
N TRP A 246 24.74 -5.28 2.89
CA TRP A 246 24.07 -6.52 3.25
C TRP A 246 24.44 -7.70 2.34
N PHE A 247 24.47 -7.53 1.01
CA PHE A 247 24.87 -8.61 0.10
C PHE A 247 26.34 -9.02 0.27
N ASN A 248 27.23 -8.09 0.61
CA ASN A 248 28.63 -8.38 0.87
C ASN A 248 28.86 -9.26 2.11
N GLU A 249 27.86 -9.42 2.99
CA GLU A 249 27.92 -10.34 4.13
C GLU A 249 27.79 -11.82 3.70
N TYR A 250 27.30 -12.10 2.49
CA TYR A 250 26.99 -13.44 2.01
C TYR A 250 28.04 -13.99 1.04
N LYS A 251 28.80 -14.99 1.49
CA LYS A 251 29.86 -15.63 0.69
C LYS A 251 29.35 -16.51 -0.45
N ASN A 252 28.08 -16.92 -0.40
CA ASN A 252 27.42 -17.70 -1.46
C ASN A 252 27.00 -16.83 -2.66
N ILE A 253 27.06 -15.51 -2.55
CA ILE A 253 26.68 -14.59 -3.63
C ILE A 253 27.96 -14.07 -4.29
N THR A 254 28.16 -14.44 -5.55
CA THR A 254 29.16 -13.77 -6.40
C THR A 254 28.57 -12.43 -6.83
N TYR A 255 28.83 -11.41 -6.02
CA TYR A 255 28.21 -10.10 -6.13
C TYR A 255 29.03 -9.16 -7.02
N VAL A 256 28.41 -8.71 -8.11
CA VAL A 256 28.95 -7.71 -9.03
C VAL A 256 28.07 -6.48 -8.94
N CYS A 257 28.65 -5.32 -8.66
CA CYS A 257 27.92 -4.06 -8.70
C CYS A 257 28.65 -3.01 -9.55
N GLY A 258 27.89 -2.08 -10.09
CA GLY A 258 28.45 -1.02 -10.91
C GLY A 258 27.47 0.11 -11.19
N ASP A 259 28.03 1.23 -11.60
CA ASP A 259 27.33 2.47 -11.91
C ASP A 259 27.94 3.06 -13.18
N LEU A 260 27.22 3.95 -13.87
CA LEU A 260 27.77 4.69 -15.00
C LEU A 260 28.92 5.62 -14.53
N GLU A 261 28.78 6.18 -13.32
CA GLU A 261 29.79 7.02 -12.68
C GLU A 261 30.15 6.48 -11.28
N PRO A 262 31.01 5.44 -11.19
CA PRO A 262 31.36 4.81 -9.93
C PRO A 262 31.93 5.80 -8.91
N LYS A 263 31.33 5.82 -7.70
CA LYS A 263 31.73 6.74 -6.61
C LYS A 263 32.80 6.16 -5.68
N ASP A 264 33.09 4.86 -5.78
CA ASP A 264 34.09 4.17 -4.98
C ASP A 264 34.62 2.93 -5.73
N PRO A 265 35.80 2.38 -5.35
CA PRO A 265 36.49 1.35 -6.12
C PRO A 265 35.82 -0.04 -6.05
N LEU A 266 34.78 -0.23 -5.23
CA LEU A 266 34.03 -1.48 -5.17
C LEU A 266 32.98 -1.57 -6.30
N MET A 267 32.70 -0.45 -6.97
CA MET A 267 31.79 -0.39 -8.12
C MET A 267 32.57 -0.41 -9.42
N LYS A 268 32.09 -1.20 -10.38
CA LYS A 268 32.58 -1.19 -11.75
C LYS A 268 31.89 -0.09 -12.56
N GLU A 269 32.59 0.46 -13.54
CA GLU A 269 31.96 1.31 -14.56
C GLU A 269 31.07 0.43 -15.45
N ILE A 270 29.76 0.63 -15.39
CA ILE A 270 28.77 -0.13 -16.14
C ILE A 270 27.75 0.84 -16.76
N ASP A 271 27.79 0.95 -18.08
CA ASP A 271 26.70 1.53 -18.87
C ASP A 271 25.62 0.45 -19.05
N VAL A 272 24.44 0.66 -18.47
CA VAL A 272 23.33 -0.30 -18.55
C VAL A 272 22.83 -0.51 -19.98
N THR A 273 23.09 0.41 -20.91
CA THR A 273 22.78 0.26 -22.34
C THR A 273 23.84 -0.52 -23.12
N ARG A 274 24.95 -0.89 -22.47
CA ARG A 274 26.06 -1.66 -23.05
C ARG A 274 26.84 -2.39 -21.94
N ILE A 275 26.23 -3.44 -21.40
CA ILE A 275 26.81 -4.20 -20.30
C ILE A 275 27.91 -5.10 -20.87
N THR A 276 29.15 -4.95 -20.41
CA THR A 276 30.34 -5.63 -20.98
C THR A 276 30.45 -7.12 -20.64
N TYR A 277 29.51 -7.68 -19.88
CA TYR A 277 29.43 -9.11 -19.58
C TYR A 277 28.75 -9.89 -20.71
N ASP A 278 29.11 -11.16 -20.83
CA ASP A 278 28.52 -12.08 -21.79
C ASP A 278 27.03 -12.33 -21.51
N SER A 279 26.32 -12.81 -22.53
CA SER A 279 24.92 -13.22 -22.39
C SER A 279 24.78 -14.36 -21.38
N ASN A 280 23.70 -14.39 -20.60
CA ASN A 280 23.42 -15.42 -19.61
C ASN A 280 24.53 -15.57 -18.53
N THR A 281 25.05 -14.44 -18.03
CA THR A 281 26.08 -14.40 -17.00
C THR A 281 25.51 -14.42 -15.58
N PHE A 282 24.42 -13.68 -15.34
CA PHE A 282 23.88 -13.46 -14.01
C PHE A 282 22.63 -14.29 -13.76
N ASP A 283 22.53 -14.85 -12.56
CA ASP A 283 21.33 -15.55 -12.10
C ASP A 283 20.29 -14.56 -11.56
N VAL A 284 20.77 -13.46 -10.95
CA VAL A 284 19.95 -12.40 -10.34
C VAL A 284 20.40 -11.01 -10.81
N ILE A 285 19.44 -10.14 -11.12
CA ILE A 285 19.69 -8.73 -11.45
C ILE A 285 18.87 -7.83 -10.52
N LEU A 286 19.51 -6.80 -9.95
CA LEU A 286 18.85 -5.65 -9.35
C LEU A 286 19.18 -4.39 -10.15
N CYS A 287 18.16 -3.67 -10.58
CA CYS A 287 18.29 -2.38 -11.25
C CYS A 287 17.16 -1.46 -10.79
N SER A 288 17.47 -0.54 -9.89
CA SER A 288 16.47 0.29 -9.21
C SER A 288 16.76 1.75 -9.40
N HIS A 289 15.75 2.52 -9.80
CA HIS A 289 15.86 3.96 -9.99
C HIS A 289 17.00 4.39 -10.94
N VAL A 290 17.11 3.65 -12.06
CA VAL A 290 18.10 3.89 -13.11
C VAL A 290 17.42 4.22 -14.42
N LEU A 291 16.42 3.42 -14.82
CA LEU A 291 15.86 3.48 -16.16
C LEU A 291 15.18 4.82 -16.46
N GLU A 292 14.64 5.53 -15.45
CA GLU A 292 14.08 6.88 -15.60
C GLU A 292 15.10 7.96 -15.99
N HIS A 293 16.39 7.66 -15.86
CA HIS A 293 17.51 8.52 -16.26
C HIS A 293 18.08 8.17 -17.64
N VAL A 294 17.72 7.00 -18.20
CA VAL A 294 18.34 6.46 -19.42
C VAL A 294 17.51 6.82 -20.65
N PRO A 295 18.01 7.65 -21.60
CA PRO A 295 17.25 8.03 -22.79
C PRO A 295 16.74 6.85 -23.63
N ASP A 296 17.55 5.79 -23.78
CA ASP A 296 17.19 4.54 -24.47
C ASP A 296 17.02 3.39 -23.46
N ASP A 297 15.93 3.45 -22.68
CA ASP A 297 15.63 2.43 -21.66
C ASP A 297 15.29 1.07 -22.27
N ASP A 298 14.72 1.05 -23.47
CA ASP A 298 14.44 -0.15 -24.25
C ASP A 298 15.74 -0.94 -24.54
N LYS A 299 16.83 -0.25 -24.94
CA LYS A 299 18.15 -0.88 -25.06
C LYS A 299 18.71 -1.34 -23.72
N ALA A 300 18.55 -0.57 -22.65
CA ALA A 300 18.97 -0.97 -21.30
C ALA A 300 18.26 -2.24 -20.84
N MET A 301 16.93 -2.32 -20.98
CA MET A 301 16.14 -3.50 -20.62
C MET A 301 16.54 -4.72 -21.44
N ARG A 302 16.84 -4.56 -22.74
CA ARG A 302 17.38 -5.66 -23.58
C ARG A 302 18.75 -6.14 -23.10
N GLU A 303 19.64 -5.24 -22.69
CA GLU A 303 20.94 -5.62 -22.15
C GLU A 303 20.81 -6.36 -20.81
N LEU A 304 19.93 -5.88 -19.92
CA LEU A 304 19.60 -6.59 -18.67
C LEU A 304 19.04 -7.99 -18.97
N TYR A 305 18.13 -8.12 -19.94
CA TYR A 305 17.59 -9.42 -20.37
C TYR A 305 18.68 -10.31 -20.97
N ARG A 306 19.58 -9.75 -21.79
CA ARG A 306 20.68 -10.49 -22.43
C ARG A 306 21.61 -11.12 -21.38
N VAL A 307 22.02 -10.35 -20.37
CA VAL A 307 22.97 -10.83 -19.36
C VAL A 307 22.33 -11.70 -18.28
N LEU A 308 21.00 -11.67 -18.11
CA LEU A 308 20.29 -12.61 -17.25
C LEU A 308 20.31 -14.03 -17.86
N LYS A 309 20.52 -15.05 -17.02
CA LYS A 309 20.47 -16.47 -17.42
C LYS A 309 19.03 -16.93 -17.69
N PRO A 310 18.82 -17.99 -18.49
CA PRO A 310 17.55 -18.69 -18.53
C PRO A 310 17.16 -19.18 -17.13
N ASN A 311 15.89 -18.98 -16.74
CA ASN A 311 15.37 -19.18 -15.38
C ASN A 311 15.93 -18.23 -14.32
N GLY A 312 16.73 -17.24 -14.71
CA GLY A 312 17.15 -16.15 -13.85
C GLY A 312 15.98 -15.21 -13.54
N TRP A 313 16.13 -14.42 -12.47
CA TRP A 313 15.13 -13.43 -12.07
C TRP A 313 15.77 -12.10 -11.70
N GLY A 314 14.97 -11.05 -11.53
CA GLY A 314 15.48 -9.78 -11.04
C GLY A 314 14.40 -8.88 -10.47
N ILE A 315 14.82 -7.81 -9.81
CA ILE A 315 13.96 -6.68 -9.44
C ILE A 315 14.38 -5.51 -10.31
N ILE A 316 13.46 -5.02 -11.15
CA ILE A 316 13.69 -3.82 -11.96
C ILE A 316 12.67 -2.77 -11.53
N GLN A 317 13.12 -1.75 -10.81
CA GLN A 317 12.24 -0.76 -10.19
C GLN A 317 12.48 0.64 -10.78
N VAL A 318 11.40 1.39 -10.98
CA VAL A 318 11.40 2.82 -11.32
C VAL A 318 10.34 3.54 -10.47
N PRO A 319 10.37 4.88 -10.37
CA PRO A 319 9.26 5.64 -9.81
C PRO A 319 8.01 5.46 -10.69
N ILE A 320 7.02 4.74 -10.19
CA ILE A 320 5.74 4.51 -10.86
C ILE A 320 4.71 5.53 -10.38
N VAL A 321 4.06 6.19 -11.32
CA VAL A 321 2.98 7.16 -11.08
C VAL A 321 1.62 6.52 -11.34
N MET A 322 0.72 6.64 -10.37
CA MET A 322 -0.61 6.01 -10.36
C MET A 322 -1.71 6.90 -10.97
N ASN A 323 -1.47 8.20 -11.13
CA ASN A 323 -2.47 9.17 -11.61
C ASN A 323 -2.23 9.63 -13.07
N VAL A 324 -1.62 8.77 -13.89
CA VAL A 324 -1.43 8.99 -15.33
C VAL A 324 -1.65 7.68 -16.11
N ASP A 325 -2.21 7.77 -17.32
CA ASP A 325 -2.62 6.58 -18.09
C ASP A 325 -1.51 6.05 -19.03
N PHE A 326 -0.45 6.82 -19.26
CA PHE A 326 0.64 6.49 -20.17
C PHE A 326 1.98 7.08 -19.70
N ILE A 327 3.09 6.52 -20.20
CA ILE A 327 4.44 7.04 -19.96
C ILE A 327 4.56 8.46 -20.53
N ILE A 328 5.04 9.39 -19.72
CA ILE A 328 5.26 10.78 -20.13
C ILE A 328 6.75 10.99 -20.38
N GLU A 329 7.11 11.20 -21.63
CA GLU A 329 8.48 11.51 -22.07
C GLU A 329 8.45 12.43 -23.29
N ASN A 330 9.50 13.24 -23.47
CA ASN A 330 9.62 14.14 -24.62
C ASN A 330 11.09 14.49 -24.85
N GLU A 331 11.63 14.09 -26.00
CA GLU A 331 13.04 14.30 -26.38
C GLU A 331 13.44 15.79 -26.46
N LEU A 332 12.48 16.70 -26.62
CA LEU A 332 12.72 18.15 -26.63
C LEU A 332 12.96 18.72 -25.21
N ILE A 333 12.67 17.95 -24.15
CA ILE A 333 12.90 18.34 -22.75
C ILE A 333 14.33 17.96 -22.34
N VAL A 334 15.29 18.80 -22.75
CA VAL A 334 16.74 18.50 -22.63
C VAL A 334 17.44 19.20 -21.48
N THR A 335 16.91 20.32 -20.96
CA THR A 335 17.60 21.08 -19.90
C THR A 335 17.22 20.59 -18.50
N PRO A 336 18.14 20.64 -17.52
CA PRO A 336 17.86 20.24 -16.14
C PRO A 336 16.63 20.92 -15.53
N GLN A 337 16.44 22.21 -15.80
CA GLN A 337 15.30 22.98 -15.30
C GLN A 337 13.96 22.49 -15.89
N LEU A 338 13.93 22.19 -17.20
CA LEU A 338 12.73 21.66 -17.84
C LEU A 338 12.43 20.24 -17.39
N ARG A 339 13.46 19.40 -17.19
CA ARG A 339 13.32 18.04 -16.65
C ARG A 339 12.74 18.04 -15.25
N LYS A 340 13.24 18.91 -14.36
CA LYS A 340 12.70 19.07 -13.00
C LYS A 340 11.22 19.46 -13.02
N LEU A 341 10.83 20.38 -13.90
CA LEU A 341 9.44 20.80 -14.05
C LEU A 341 8.52 19.69 -14.60
N ALA A 342 9.01 18.93 -15.57
CA ALA A 342 8.23 17.90 -16.25
C ALA A 342 8.14 16.58 -15.46
N PHE A 343 9.27 16.15 -14.90
CA PHE A 343 9.54 14.81 -14.38
C PHE A 343 9.97 14.77 -12.91
N GLY A 344 10.09 15.93 -12.25
CA GLY A 344 10.34 16.04 -10.80
C GLY A 344 11.82 16.08 -10.40
N GLN A 345 12.72 15.64 -11.27
CA GLN A 345 14.16 15.66 -11.04
C GLN A 345 14.91 16.19 -12.26
N GLU A 346 16.10 16.75 -12.03
CA GLU A 346 16.89 17.47 -13.05
C GLU A 346 17.48 16.53 -14.13
N ASP A 347 17.57 15.25 -13.85
CA ASP A 347 18.17 14.23 -14.69
C ASP A 347 17.18 13.14 -15.15
N HIS A 348 15.95 13.13 -14.62
CA HIS A 348 14.89 12.28 -15.15
C HIS A 348 14.55 12.68 -16.59
N VAL A 349 14.34 11.70 -17.46
CA VAL A 349 13.92 11.91 -18.85
C VAL A 349 12.48 11.48 -19.09
N ARG A 350 11.83 10.84 -18.10
CA ARG A 350 10.45 10.37 -18.21
C ARG A 350 9.76 10.13 -16.87
N ILE A 351 8.45 9.95 -16.93
CA ILE A 351 7.59 9.44 -15.86
C ILE A 351 6.95 8.14 -16.34
N TYR A 352 7.10 7.07 -15.55
CA TYR A 352 6.47 5.80 -15.84
C TYR A 352 5.09 5.69 -15.19
N ASN A 353 4.17 5.06 -15.93
CA ASN A 353 2.96 4.49 -15.36
C ASN A 353 3.11 2.95 -15.33
N GLN A 354 2.35 2.27 -14.47
CA GLN A 354 2.51 0.84 -14.22
C GLN A 354 2.36 -0.01 -15.49
N SER A 355 1.27 0.17 -16.25
CA SER A 355 0.99 -0.65 -17.44
C SER A 355 2.03 -0.43 -18.55
N GLY A 356 2.45 0.81 -18.76
CA GLY A 356 3.49 1.14 -19.73
C GLY A 356 4.85 0.54 -19.36
N PHE A 357 5.23 0.59 -18.08
CA PHE A 357 6.48 0.01 -17.61
C PHE A 357 6.51 -1.51 -17.75
N ILE A 358 5.44 -2.20 -17.34
CA ILE A 358 5.28 -3.64 -17.53
C ILE A 358 5.41 -4.00 -19.02
N GLN A 359 4.75 -3.25 -19.91
CA GLN A 359 4.81 -3.50 -21.34
C GLN A 359 6.23 -3.34 -21.91
N ARG A 360 7.00 -2.34 -21.46
CA ARG A 360 8.40 -2.17 -21.88
C ARG A 360 9.27 -3.34 -21.45
N LEU A 361 9.14 -3.80 -20.20
CA LEU A 361 9.85 -4.98 -19.71
C LEU A 361 9.49 -6.24 -20.52
N MET A 362 8.20 -6.43 -20.83
CA MET A 362 7.74 -7.55 -21.67
C MET A 362 8.29 -7.47 -23.09
N ASN A 363 8.36 -6.27 -23.68
CA ASN A 363 8.93 -6.07 -25.03
C ASN A 363 10.42 -6.41 -25.08
N ALA A 364 11.15 -6.20 -23.98
CA ALA A 364 12.56 -6.63 -23.86
C ALA A 364 12.72 -8.15 -23.70
N GLY A 365 11.63 -8.88 -23.46
CA GLY A 365 11.58 -10.34 -23.36
C GLY A 365 11.28 -10.89 -21.97
N PHE A 366 11.15 -10.03 -20.94
CA PHE A 366 10.88 -10.49 -19.58
C PHE A 366 9.44 -10.97 -19.41
N LYS A 367 9.25 -11.97 -18.54
CA LYS A 367 7.98 -12.16 -17.84
C LYS A 367 7.99 -11.29 -16.59
N VAL A 368 6.89 -10.60 -16.30
CA VAL A 368 6.78 -9.69 -15.16
C VAL A 368 5.78 -10.23 -14.14
N GLU A 369 6.21 -10.33 -12.89
CA GLU A 369 5.41 -10.70 -11.72
C GLU A 369 5.39 -9.51 -10.77
N LEU A 370 4.21 -9.17 -10.25
CA LEU A 370 4.05 -8.09 -9.27
C LEU A 370 4.06 -8.69 -7.85
N TYR A 371 4.81 -8.05 -6.95
CA TYR A 371 4.82 -8.39 -5.54
C TYR A 371 4.41 -7.19 -4.71
N ASN A 372 3.33 -7.33 -3.93
CA ASN A 372 2.88 -6.33 -2.97
C ASN A 372 2.96 -6.90 -1.56
N ILE A 373 3.73 -6.26 -0.68
CA ILE A 373 3.96 -6.77 0.68
C ILE A 373 2.69 -6.75 1.53
N ALA A 374 1.83 -5.74 1.36
CA ALA A 374 0.59 -5.62 2.11
C ALA A 374 -0.42 -6.70 1.71
N GLU A 375 -0.46 -7.10 0.45
CA GLU A 375 -1.26 -8.25 0.00
C GLU A 375 -0.76 -9.57 0.58
N LYS A 376 0.56 -9.72 0.71
CA LYS A 376 1.21 -10.97 1.16
C LYS A 376 1.22 -11.14 2.68
N GLN A 377 1.50 -10.08 3.42
CA GLN A 377 1.71 -10.10 4.87
C GLN A 377 0.62 -9.33 5.65
N GLY A 378 -0.34 -8.71 4.95
CA GLY A 378 -1.32 -7.80 5.54
C GLY A 378 -0.72 -6.43 5.86
N MET A 379 -1.59 -5.43 6.09
CA MET A 379 -1.15 -4.06 6.39
C MET A 379 -0.30 -3.96 7.65
N LYS A 380 -0.59 -4.77 8.68
CA LYS A 380 0.25 -4.82 9.90
C LYS A 380 1.67 -5.30 9.59
N GLY A 381 1.82 -6.26 8.68
CA GLY A 381 3.12 -6.74 8.20
C GLY A 381 3.87 -5.68 7.39
N ALA A 382 3.19 -4.96 6.50
CA ALA A 382 3.78 -3.86 5.73
C ALA A 382 4.22 -2.69 6.63
N ARG A 383 3.33 -2.21 7.51
CA ARG A 383 3.59 -1.09 8.43
C ARG A 383 4.74 -1.37 9.39
N LYS A 384 4.96 -2.64 9.78
CA LYS A 384 6.13 -3.06 10.57
C LYS A 384 7.44 -2.60 9.93
N PHE A 385 7.52 -2.56 8.60
CA PHE A 385 8.70 -2.11 7.85
C PHE A 385 8.56 -0.67 7.31
N GLY A 386 7.54 0.08 7.75
CA GLY A 386 7.28 1.44 7.28
C GLY A 386 6.73 1.51 5.86
N LEU A 387 6.12 0.41 5.39
CA LEU A 387 5.59 0.23 4.04
C LEU A 387 4.06 0.38 4.01
N SER A 388 3.53 0.66 2.83
CA SER A 388 2.12 0.97 2.55
C SER A 388 1.44 -0.11 1.70
N GLU A 389 0.13 0.05 1.48
CA GLU A 389 -0.64 -0.83 0.60
C GLU A 389 -0.29 -0.69 -0.88
N THR A 390 0.34 0.40 -1.28
CA THR A 390 0.69 0.65 -2.69
C THR A 390 2.11 0.20 -3.01
N ASP A 391 2.95 -0.09 -2.01
CA ASP A 391 4.32 -0.52 -2.21
C ASP A 391 4.41 -1.85 -2.97
N MET A 392 4.96 -1.78 -4.18
CA MET A 392 4.99 -2.89 -5.13
C MET A 392 6.36 -3.04 -5.79
N LEU A 393 6.76 -4.30 -5.99
CA LEU A 393 7.96 -4.68 -6.74
C LEU A 393 7.60 -5.29 -8.08
N TYR A 394 8.44 -4.99 -9.07
CA TYR A 394 8.38 -5.56 -10.42
C TYR A 394 9.46 -6.61 -10.54
N ILE A 395 9.04 -7.86 -10.36
CA ILE A 395 9.92 -9.02 -10.47
C ILE A 395 9.94 -9.46 -11.92
N VAL A 396 11.13 -9.54 -12.50
CA VAL A 396 11.32 -10.00 -13.88
C VAL A 396 11.88 -11.41 -13.92
N ARG A 397 11.51 -12.20 -14.94
CA ARG A 397 12.06 -13.53 -15.20
C ARG A 397 12.38 -13.72 -16.68
N LYS A 398 13.37 -14.58 -16.95
CA LYS A 398 13.76 -15.01 -18.30
C LYS A 398 13.43 -16.47 -18.56
#